data_AF-A0A1Y6G5B6-F1
#
_entry.id   AF-A0A1Y6G5B6-F1
#
_cell.length_a   1.000
_cell.length_b   1.000
_cell.length_c   1.000
_cell.angle_alpha   90.00
_cell.angle_beta   90.00
_cell.angle_gamma   90.00
#
_symmetry.space_group_name_H-M   'P 1'
#
loop_
_entity.id
_entity.type
_entity.pdbx_description
1 polymer ?
#
loop_
_entity_poly.entity_id
_entity_poly.type
_entity_poly.pdbx_seq_one_letter_code
_entity_poly.pdbx_strand_id
1 'polypeptide(L)'
;MYPISIEKFAERFVRENKGENKQKVINNLKSALNRKENGATCIVCSQPIWVIGSAITGTDMCFSCTTGESDSSDDYEIDKVCNI
;
A
#
# COMPACT_ATOMS: atom_id res chain seq x y z
N MET A 1 7.26 -5.60 -7.59
CA MET A 1 6.95 -4.31 -6.97
C MET A 1 8.21 -3.49 -6.84
N TYR A 2 8.14 -2.21 -7.22
CA TYR A 2 9.19 -1.22 -7.05
C TYR A 2 9.11 -0.56 -5.66
N PRO A 3 10.22 -0.48 -4.91
CA PRO A 3 10.23 0.16 -3.61
C PRO A 3 10.03 1.68 -3.73
N ILE A 4 9.21 2.24 -2.85
CA ILE A 4 8.98 3.69 -2.74
C ILE A 4 8.82 4.09 -1.27
N SER A 5 9.29 5.28 -0.89
CA SER A 5 9.04 5.81 0.45
C SER A 5 7.60 6.30 0.60
N ILE A 6 7.10 6.35 1.85
CA ILE A 6 5.76 6.85 2.17
C ILE A 6 5.57 8.28 1.64
N GLU A 7 6.54 9.16 1.86
CA GLU A 7 6.47 10.56 1.47
C GLU A 7 6.41 10.71 -0.06
N LYS A 8 7.26 9.97 -0.79
CA LYS A 8 7.32 10.04 -2.25
C LYS A 8 6.04 9.49 -2.89
N PHE A 9 5.49 8.41 -2.34
CA PHE A 9 4.20 7.89 -2.80
C PHE A 9 3.07 8.89 -2.53
N ALA A 10 2.98 9.44 -1.31
CA ALA A 10 1.93 10.39 -0.95
C ALA A 10 1.98 11.67 -1.82
N GLU A 11 3.17 12.18 -2.14
CA GLU A 11 3.34 13.32 -3.05
C GLU A 11 2.85 13.04 -4.46
N ARG A 12 3.19 11.85 -4.99
CA ARG A 12 2.68 11.42 -6.29
C ARG A 12 1.17 11.28 -6.27
N PHE A 13 0.63 10.62 -5.26
CA PHE A 13 -0.79 10.32 -5.15
C PHE A 13 -1.64 11.59 -5.14
N VAL A 14 -1.31 12.61 -4.34
CA VAL A 14 -2.10 13.87 -4.29
C VAL A 14 -1.91 14.75 -5.53
N ARG A 15 -0.80 14.61 -6.25
CA ARG A 15 -0.59 15.29 -7.53
C ARG A 15 -1.51 14.71 -8.61
N GLU A 16 -1.68 13.39 -8.61
CA GLU A 16 -2.52 12.66 -9.57
C GLU A 16 -4.01 12.69 -9.17
N ASN A 17 -4.32 12.76 -7.87
CA ASN A 17 -5.67 12.76 -7.32
C ASN A 17 -5.98 14.10 -6.63
N LYS A 18 -6.42 15.08 -7.43
CA LYS A 18 -6.74 16.42 -6.93
C LYS A 18 -7.85 16.36 -5.87
N GLY A 19 -7.63 17.03 -4.74
CA GLY A 19 -8.57 17.07 -3.61
C GLY A 19 -8.21 16.11 -2.47
N GLU A 20 -7.26 15.19 -2.69
CA GLU A 20 -6.76 14.32 -1.63
C GLU A 20 -5.86 15.07 -0.64
N ASN A 21 -5.93 14.64 0.63
CA ASN A 21 -5.15 15.25 1.69
C ASN A 21 -3.86 14.46 1.92
N LYS A 22 -2.69 15.07 1.62
CA LYS A 22 -1.37 14.44 1.76
C LYS A 22 -1.14 13.86 3.16
N GLN A 23 -1.51 14.59 4.21
CA GLN A 23 -1.30 14.12 5.58
C GLN A 23 -2.17 12.91 5.92
N LYS A 24 -3.42 12.89 5.43
CA LYS A 24 -4.31 11.73 5.57
C LYS A 24 -3.73 10.51 4.85
N VAL A 25 -3.23 10.68 3.63
CA VAL A 25 -2.58 9.61 2.85
C VAL A 25 -1.36 9.05 3.59
N ILE A 26 -0.48 9.93 4.10
CA ILE A 26 0.68 9.53 4.90
C ILE A 26 0.25 8.73 6.15
N ASN A 27 -0.76 9.20 6.87
CA ASN A 27 -1.25 8.52 8.07
C ASN A 27 -1.80 7.14 7.73
N ASN A 28 -2.58 7.01 6.66
CA ASN A 28 -3.11 5.72 6.20
C ASN A 28 -2.00 4.74 5.83
N LEU A 29 -0.97 5.21 5.11
CA LEU A 29 0.20 4.38 4.74
C LEU A 29 0.96 3.90 5.98
N LYS A 30 1.21 4.78 6.95
CA LYS A 30 1.84 4.40 8.23
C LYS A 30 1.00 3.38 8.99
N SER A 31 -0.31 3.58 9.04
CA SER A 31 -1.23 2.63 9.70
C SER A 31 -1.24 1.27 9.00
N ALA A 32 -1.30 1.22 7.66
CA ALA A 32 -1.26 -0.02 6.91
C ALA A 32 0.10 -0.73 7.03
N LEU A 33 1.21 0.02 7.01
CA LEU A 33 2.55 -0.51 7.23
C LEU A 33 2.66 -1.15 8.62
N ASN A 34 2.22 -0.45 9.65
CA ASN A 34 2.19 -0.99 11.00
C ASN A 34 1.35 -2.28 11.07
N ARG A 35 0.18 -2.33 10.43
CA ARG A 35 -0.62 -3.57 10.37
C ARG A 35 0.13 -4.71 9.69
N LYS A 36 0.80 -4.47 8.56
CA LYS A 36 1.63 -5.47 7.88
C LYS A 36 2.78 -5.97 8.76
N GLU A 37 3.48 -5.07 9.43
CA GLU A 37 4.57 -5.42 10.37
C GLU A 37 4.08 -6.24 11.56
N ASN A 38 2.82 -6.09 11.95
CA ASN A 38 2.16 -6.89 13.00
C ASN A 38 1.45 -8.15 12.45
N GLY A 39 1.74 -8.54 11.21
CA GLY A 39 1.26 -9.81 10.64
C GLY A 39 -0.16 -9.78 10.08
N ALA A 40 -0.72 -8.61 9.79
CA ALA A 40 -2.00 -8.53 9.11
C ALA A 40 -1.95 -9.24 7.75
N THR A 41 -3.01 -10.00 7.45
CA THR A 41 -3.16 -10.76 6.20
C THR A 41 -4.42 -10.32 5.45
N CYS A 42 -4.46 -10.65 4.17
CA CYS A 42 -5.58 -10.35 3.30
C CYS A 42 -6.85 -11.03 3.81
N ILE A 43 -7.91 -10.25 3.97
CA ILE A 43 -9.22 -10.75 4.44
C ILE A 43 -9.90 -11.76 3.50
N VAL A 44 -9.40 -11.92 2.27
CA VAL A 44 -9.95 -12.82 1.25
C VAL A 44 -9.18 -14.12 1.14
N CYS A 45 -7.84 -14.07 1.15
CA CYS A 45 -6.99 -15.22 0.80
C CYS A 45 -5.84 -15.47 1.79
N SER A 46 -5.76 -14.72 2.88
CA SER A 46 -4.76 -14.84 3.95
C SER A 46 -3.30 -14.59 3.52
N GLN A 47 -3.05 -14.15 2.27
CA GLN A 47 -1.73 -13.70 1.83
C GLN A 47 -1.32 -12.40 2.54
N PRO A 48 -0.02 -12.06 2.61
CA PRO A 48 0.42 -10.78 3.14
C PRO A 48 -0.28 -9.59 2.45
N ILE A 49 -0.67 -8.58 3.22
CA ILE A 49 -1.33 -7.39 2.64
C ILE A 49 -0.36 -6.60 1.75
N TRP A 50 -0.92 -5.89 0.78
CA TRP A 50 -0.20 -4.86 0.02
C TRP A 50 -0.42 -3.51 0.72
N VAL A 51 0.65 -2.88 1.22
CA VAL A 51 0.52 -1.70 2.11
C VAL A 51 -0.15 -0.55 1.39
N ILE A 52 0.33 -0.25 0.18
CA ILE A 52 -0.20 0.85 -0.62
C ILE A 52 -1.69 0.63 -0.92
N GLY A 53 -2.05 -0.53 -1.47
CA GLY A 53 -3.45 -0.86 -1.75
C GLY A 53 -4.32 -0.74 -0.51
N SER A 54 -3.88 -1.36 0.59
CA SER A 54 -4.64 -1.37 1.85
C SER A 54 -4.80 0.01 2.48
N ALA A 55 -3.83 0.90 2.30
CA ALA A 55 -3.91 2.28 2.78
C ALA A 55 -4.93 3.13 1.99
N ILE A 56 -5.04 2.88 0.68
CA ILE A 56 -5.94 3.64 -0.21
C ILE A 56 -7.36 3.09 -0.14
N THR A 57 -7.55 1.76 -0.16
CA THR A 57 -8.88 1.14 -0.09
C THR A 57 -9.46 1.14 1.33
N GLY A 58 -8.61 1.27 2.36
CA GLY A 58 -9.02 1.21 3.76
C GLY A 58 -9.31 -0.21 4.25
N THR A 59 -8.96 -1.23 3.48
CA THR A 59 -9.17 -2.65 3.81
C THR A 59 -7.88 -3.44 3.70
N ASP A 60 -7.68 -4.44 4.57
CA ASP A 60 -6.48 -5.28 4.55
C ASP A 60 -6.57 -6.31 3.41
N MET A 61 -6.01 -5.96 2.25
CA MET A 61 -6.06 -6.77 1.04
C MET A 61 -4.65 -6.94 0.43
N CYS A 62 -4.39 -8.13 -0.13
CA CYS A 62 -3.19 -8.34 -0.94
C CYS A 62 -3.37 -7.70 -2.33
N PHE A 63 -2.28 -7.61 -3.08
CA PHE A 63 -2.26 -7.06 -4.43
C PHE A 63 -3.30 -7.74 -5.34
N SER A 64 -3.22 -9.06 -5.49
CA SER A 64 -4.07 -9.79 -6.42
C SER A 64 -5.56 -9.71 -6.09
N CYS A 65 -5.93 -9.67 -4.81
CA CYS A 65 -7.33 -9.46 -4.45
C CYS A 65 -7.79 -8.01 -4.67
N THR A 66 -6.86 -7.04 -4.64
CA THR A 66 -7.16 -5.62 -4.87
C THR A 66 -7.31 -5.31 -6.36
N THR A 67 -6.43 -5.85 -7.20
CA THR A 67 -6.35 -5.51 -8.64
C THR A 67 -6.94 -6.58 -9.56
N GLY A 68 -7.04 -7.83 -9.10
CA GLY A 68 -7.35 -8.98 -9.96
C GLY A 68 -6.12 -9.52 -10.73
N GLU A 69 -4.94 -8.92 -10.55
CA GLU A 69 -3.72 -9.25 -11.28
C GLU A 69 -2.80 -10.18 -10.47
N SER A 70 -2.08 -11.07 -11.16
CA SER A 70 -1.12 -11.97 -10.52
C SER A 70 0.31 -11.44 -10.50
N ASP A 71 0.66 -10.53 -11.42
CA ASP A 71 1.99 -9.93 -11.50
C ASP A 71 1.94 -8.52 -10.94
N SER A 72 2.82 -8.23 -9.99
CA SER A 72 2.98 -6.92 -9.34
C SER A 72 4.35 -6.32 -9.60
N SER A 73 5.09 -6.84 -10.59
CA SER A 73 6.45 -6.44 -10.90
C SER A 73 6.57 -4.94 -11.15
N ASP A 74 5.58 -4.35 -11.83
CA ASP A 74 5.53 -2.93 -12.22
C ASP A 74 4.86 -2.00 -11.19
N ASP A 75 4.27 -2.54 -10.13
CA ASP A 75 3.56 -1.76 -9.11
C ASP A 75 4.45 -1.29 -7.97
N TYR A 76 4.02 -0.25 -7.26
CA TYR A 76 4.76 0.22 -6.08
C TYR A 76 4.42 -0.58 -4.82
N GLU A 77 5.40 -0.65 -3.92
CA GLU A 77 5.18 -1.01 -2.51
C GLU A 77 6.14 -0.23 -1.61
N ILE A 78 5.77 -0.06 -0.34
CA ILE A 78 6.60 0.68 0.62
C ILE A 78 7.95 -0.02 0.81
N ASP A 79 9.02 0.75 0.61
CA ASP A 79 10.42 0.29 0.65
C ASP A 79 10.76 -0.60 1.86
N LYS A 80 10.26 -0.24 3.05
CA LYS A 80 10.50 -0.96 4.31
C LYS A 80 10.04 -2.42 4.29
N VAL A 81 9.10 -2.80 3.43
CA VAL A 81 8.61 -4.19 3.31
C VAL A 81 9.10 -4.90 2.05
N CYS A 82 9.85 -4.21 1.19
CA CYS A 82 10.39 -4.77 -0.03
C CYS A 82 11.69 -5.56 0.17
N ASN A 83 12.25 -5.63 1.39
CA ASN A 83 13.49 -6.35 1.74
C ASN A 83 14.52 -6.39 0.59
N ILE A 84 15.31 -5.31 0.45
CA ILE A 84 16.54 -5.36 -0.37
C ILE A 84 17.64 -6.05 0.44
#